data_AF-W6NHF6-F1
#
_entry.id   AF-W6NHF6-F1
#
_cell.length_a   1.000
_cell.length_b   1.000
_cell.length_c   1.000
_cell.angle_alpha   90.00
_cell.angle_beta   90.00
_cell.angle_gamma   90.00
#
_symmetry.space_group_name_H-M   'P 1'
#
loop_
_entity.id
_entity.type
_entity.pdbx_description
1 polymer ?
#
loop_
_entity_poly.entity_id
_entity_poly.type
_entity_poly.pdbx_seq_one_letter_code
_entity_poly.pdbx_strand_id
1 'polypeptide(L)'
;MFAVAQPVPNKYHVDGNDDGEERNIEIRRKASKLNVFSVNYCNSCRVLKPLRAHHCKICRRCILRMDHHCPLLQVCVHHHNHKFFLLFLFWPCCLGIFVTVITLPYTFRTAYTLWLGGTLSSEHHLLNSAIMNAVVIAVSVGSLLKTQLQSLLSNRTTIEDSQLSFLDEDEMVRSVCL
;
A
#
# COMPACT_ATOMS: atom_id res chain seq x y z
N MET A 1 -5.56 -0.99 18.10
CA MET A 1 -5.03 -2.35 17.87
C MET A 1 -5.19 -2.65 16.38
N PHE A 2 -4.10 -2.69 15.60
CA PHE A 2 -4.18 -2.98 14.17
C PHE A 2 -4.74 -4.40 13.99
N ALA A 3 -5.85 -4.53 13.26
CA ALA A 3 -6.48 -5.82 13.05
C ALA A 3 -5.48 -6.79 12.38
N VAL A 4 -5.34 -7.99 12.95
CA VAL A 4 -4.55 -9.06 12.35
C VAL A 4 -5.11 -9.34 10.96
N ALA A 5 -4.21 -9.40 9.96
CA ALA A 5 -4.60 -9.65 8.58
C ALA A 5 -5.52 -10.86 8.49
N GLN A 6 -6.71 -10.68 7.91
CA GLN A 6 -7.69 -11.76 7.79
C GLN A 6 -7.11 -12.85 6.87
N PRO A 7 -6.84 -14.06 7.40
CA PRO A 7 -6.42 -15.17 6.57
C PRO A 7 -7.58 -15.58 5.66
N VAL A 8 -7.24 -16.25 4.56
CA VAL A 8 -8.26 -16.83 3.68
C VAL A 8 -9.14 -17.80 4.50
N PRO A 9 -10.48 -17.77 4.34
CA PRO A 9 -11.38 -18.66 5.09
C PRO A 9 -11.07 -20.15 4.90
N ASN A 10 -11.40 -20.98 5.90
CA ASN A 10 -11.04 -22.41 5.89
C ASN A 10 -11.62 -23.18 4.68
N LYS A 11 -12.78 -22.76 4.16
CA LYS A 11 -13.40 -23.36 2.95
C LYS A 11 -12.54 -23.35 1.68
N TYR A 12 -11.47 -22.56 1.65
CA TYR A 12 -10.51 -22.52 0.54
C TYR A 12 -9.24 -23.33 0.80
N HIS A 13 -9.08 -23.86 2.02
CA HIS A 13 -7.99 -24.79 2.34
C HIS A 13 -8.33 -26.14 1.74
N VAL A 14 -7.32 -26.76 1.13
CA VAL A 14 -7.46 -28.06 0.51
C VAL A 14 -6.92 -29.08 1.50
N ASP A 15 -7.83 -29.83 2.12
CA ASP A 15 -7.47 -31.00 2.89
C ASP A 15 -6.97 -32.07 1.91
N GLY A 16 -5.91 -32.81 2.27
CA GLY A 16 -5.20 -33.74 1.38
C GLY A 16 -5.95 -35.03 1.06
N ASN A 17 -7.28 -34.95 0.92
CA ASN A 17 -8.18 -36.05 0.58
C ASN A 17 -8.67 -35.86 -0.86
N ASP A 18 -8.84 -36.94 -1.63
CA ASP A 18 -9.09 -36.92 -3.09
C ASP A 18 -10.31 -36.05 -3.51
N ASP A 19 -11.28 -35.88 -2.60
CA ASP A 19 -12.47 -35.03 -2.71
C ASP A 19 -12.16 -33.51 -2.75
N GLY A 20 -11.02 -33.08 -2.22
CA GLY A 20 -10.52 -31.70 -2.32
C GLY A 20 -9.95 -31.36 -3.70
N GLU A 21 -9.34 -32.33 -4.38
CA GLU A 21 -8.75 -32.19 -5.72
C GLU A 21 -9.87 -32.01 -6.77
N GLU A 22 -10.89 -32.88 -6.74
CA GLU A 22 -12.05 -32.79 -7.65
C GLU A 22 -12.82 -31.46 -7.50
N ARG A 23 -13.04 -31.02 -6.26
CA ARG A 23 -13.67 -29.72 -5.98
C ARG A 23 -12.86 -28.54 -6.55
N ASN A 24 -11.53 -28.60 -6.47
CA ASN A 24 -10.65 -27.58 -7.07
C ASN A 24 -10.72 -27.57 -8.60
N ILE A 25 -10.76 -28.74 -9.23
CA ILE A 25 -10.93 -28.88 -10.67
C ILE A 25 -12.27 -28.28 -11.10
N GLU A 26 -13.35 -28.54 -10.36
CA GLU A 26 -14.67 -27.97 -10.67
C GLU A 26 -14.71 -26.45 -10.51
N ILE A 27 -14.13 -25.89 -9.44
CA ILE A 27 -14.04 -24.44 -9.23
C ILE A 27 -13.23 -23.77 -10.34
N ARG A 28 -12.09 -24.36 -10.74
CA ARG A 28 -11.28 -23.88 -11.87
C ARG A 28 -12.06 -23.90 -13.18
N ARG A 29 -12.84 -24.96 -13.41
CA ARG A 29 -13.70 -25.11 -14.60
C ARG A 29 -14.86 -24.12 -14.63
N LYS A 30 -15.48 -23.83 -13.48
CA LYS A 30 -16.51 -22.79 -13.34
C LYS A 30 -15.91 -21.39 -13.51
N ALA A 31 -14.73 -21.14 -12.95
CA ALA A 31 -14.03 -19.86 -13.08
C ALA A 31 -13.57 -19.57 -14.51
N SER A 32 -13.05 -20.56 -15.24
CA SER A 32 -12.72 -20.41 -16.66
C SER A 32 -13.95 -20.15 -17.51
N LYS A 33 -15.09 -20.80 -17.20
CA LYS A 33 -16.37 -20.57 -17.89
C LYS A 33 -16.96 -19.18 -17.63
N LEU A 34 -16.60 -18.54 -16.51
CA LEU A 34 -17.03 -17.19 -16.13
C LEU A 34 -16.02 -16.10 -16.53
N ASN A 35 -14.95 -16.42 -17.28
CA ASN A 35 -13.81 -15.51 -17.57
C ASN A 35 -13.20 -14.87 -16.30
N VAL A 36 -13.31 -15.55 -15.15
CA VAL A 36 -12.68 -15.12 -13.89
C VAL A 36 -11.24 -15.60 -13.91
N PHE A 37 -10.36 -14.73 -14.39
CA PHE A 37 -9.01 -15.05 -14.89
C PHE A 37 -7.99 -15.64 -13.89
N SER A 38 -8.28 -15.87 -12.61
CA SER A 38 -7.21 -16.31 -11.69
C SER A 38 -7.66 -16.96 -10.39
N VAL A 39 -8.18 -18.18 -10.48
CA VAL A 39 -8.19 -19.08 -9.31
C VAL A 39 -6.79 -19.70 -9.16
N ASN A 40 -5.88 -18.92 -8.59
CA ASN A 40 -4.48 -19.32 -8.41
C ASN A 40 -4.33 -20.18 -7.15
N TYR A 41 -3.57 -21.28 -7.21
CA TYR A 41 -3.28 -22.08 -6.02
C TYR A 41 -2.03 -21.56 -5.30
N CYS A 42 -2.00 -21.66 -3.97
CA CYS A 42 -0.81 -21.37 -3.16
C CYS A 42 -0.21 -22.67 -2.64
N ASN A 43 0.95 -23.07 -3.17
CA ASN A 43 1.66 -24.27 -2.69
C ASN A 43 2.08 -24.14 -1.21
N SER A 44 2.53 -22.96 -0.79
CA SER A 44 3.03 -22.73 0.58
C SER A 44 1.92 -22.80 1.64
N CYS A 45 0.70 -22.37 1.31
CA CYS A 45 -0.43 -22.39 2.23
C CYS A 45 -1.40 -23.56 1.99
N ARG A 46 -1.25 -24.29 0.88
CA ARG A 46 -2.22 -25.29 0.39
C ARG A 46 -3.65 -24.75 0.30
N VAL A 47 -3.76 -23.55 -0.27
CA VAL A 47 -5.02 -22.80 -0.37
C VAL A 47 -5.30 -22.44 -1.82
N LEU A 48 -6.55 -22.64 -2.23
CA LEU A 48 -7.06 -22.07 -3.47
C LEU A 48 -7.29 -20.57 -3.26
N LYS A 49 -6.47 -19.71 -3.87
CA LYS A 49 -6.56 -18.25 -3.65
C LYS A 49 -7.88 -17.75 -4.24
N PRO A 50 -8.77 -17.17 -3.43
CA PRO A 50 -9.92 -16.46 -3.97
C PRO A 50 -9.45 -15.24 -4.78
N LEU A 51 -10.34 -14.70 -5.61
CA LEU A 51 -10.06 -13.53 -6.43
C LEU A 51 -9.49 -12.39 -5.56
N ARG A 52 -8.43 -11.73 -6.03
CA ARG A 52 -7.71 -10.63 -5.33
C ARG A 52 -6.97 -11.06 -4.05
N ALA A 53 -6.82 -12.35 -3.76
CA ALA A 53 -6.00 -12.81 -2.62
C ALA A 53 -4.55 -13.05 -3.04
N HIS A 54 -3.62 -12.58 -2.22
CA HIS A 54 -2.18 -12.70 -2.48
C HIS A 54 -1.46 -13.32 -1.28
N HIS A 55 -0.38 -14.05 -1.56
CA HIS A 55 0.47 -14.64 -0.53
C HIS A 55 1.55 -13.64 -0.12
N CYS A 56 1.56 -13.24 1.14
CA CYS A 56 2.64 -12.43 1.67
C CYS A 56 3.78 -13.35 2.16
N LYS A 57 4.96 -13.25 1.52
CA LYS A 57 6.14 -14.03 1.90
C LYS A 57 6.64 -13.69 3.32
N ILE A 58 6.46 -12.44 3.75
CA ILE A 58 6.91 -11.95 5.06
C ILE A 58 5.99 -12.49 6.17
N CYS A 59 4.67 -12.32 6.02
CA CYS A 59 3.69 -12.85 6.98
C CYS A 59 3.43 -14.36 6.85
N ARG A 60 4.01 -15.01 5.81
CA ARG A 60 3.88 -16.44 5.46
C ARG A 60 2.44 -16.95 5.39
N ARG A 61 1.53 -16.12 4.89
CA ARG A 61 0.10 -16.43 4.81
C ARG A 61 -0.56 -15.78 3.60
N CYS A 62 -1.64 -16.38 3.11
CA CYS A 62 -2.49 -15.77 2.10
C CYS A 62 -3.45 -14.77 2.74
N ILE A 63 -3.57 -13.59 2.15
CA ILE A 63 -4.35 -12.46 2.67
C ILE A 63 -5.36 -12.04 1.61
N LEU A 64 -6.61 -11.90 2.02
CA LEU A 64 -7.71 -11.52 1.13
C LEU A 64 -7.63 -10.03 0.80
N ARG A 65 -7.73 -9.69 -0.50
CA ARG A 65 -7.67 -8.31 -1.00
C ARG A 65 -6.47 -7.55 -0.40
N MET A 66 -5.32 -8.22 -0.47
CA MET A 66 -4.03 -7.68 -0.02
C MET A 66 -3.66 -6.51 -0.93
N ASP A 67 -3.23 -5.42 -0.31
CA ASP A 67 -2.64 -4.30 -1.03
C ASP A 67 -1.11 -4.43 -1.00
N HIS A 68 -0.51 -4.26 0.18
CA HIS A 68 0.94 -4.45 0.34
C HIS A 68 1.30 -4.91 1.76
N HIS A 69 2.53 -5.40 1.93
CA HIS A 69 3.11 -5.58 3.26
C HIS A 69 3.85 -4.30 3.64
N CYS A 70 3.46 -3.65 4.73
CA CYS A 70 4.11 -2.43 5.20
C CYS A 70 5.19 -2.80 6.24
N PRO A 71 6.49 -2.62 5.93
CA PRO A 71 7.57 -2.92 6.88
C PRO A 71 7.53 -2.00 8.10
N LEU A 72 7.02 -0.79 7.97
CA LEU A 72 6.97 0.16 9.09
C LEU A 72 6.01 -0.32 10.19
N LEU A 73 4.84 -0.81 9.79
CA LEU A 73 3.82 -1.31 10.72
C LEU A 73 3.97 -2.81 11.02
N GLN A 74 4.86 -3.52 10.31
CA GLN A 74 5.04 -4.97 10.39
C GLN A 74 3.73 -5.75 10.19
N VAL A 75 2.81 -5.18 9.42
CA VAL A 75 1.51 -5.78 9.08
C VAL A 75 1.23 -5.63 7.60
N CYS A 76 0.42 -6.53 7.07
CA CYS A 76 -0.14 -6.37 5.74
C CYS A 76 -1.32 -5.42 5.75
N VAL A 77 -1.35 -4.52 4.79
CA VAL A 77 -2.50 -3.67 4.48
C VAL A 77 -3.42 -4.43 3.54
N HIS A 78 -4.69 -4.50 3.90
CA HIS A 78 -5.76 -5.19 3.19
C HIS A 78 -7.07 -4.42 3.38
N HIS A 79 -8.10 -4.80 2.65
CA HIS A 79 -9.36 -4.04 2.59
C HIS A 79 -9.93 -3.57 3.93
N HIS A 80 -9.91 -4.41 4.97
CA HIS A 80 -10.51 -4.07 6.26
C HIS A 80 -9.65 -3.11 7.10
N ASN A 81 -8.31 -3.21 7.02
CA ASN A 81 -7.44 -2.31 7.76
C ASN A 81 -6.97 -1.09 6.94
N HIS A 82 -7.34 -1.03 5.66
CA HIS A 82 -6.94 0.03 4.75
C HIS A 82 -7.37 1.42 5.27
N LYS A 83 -8.57 1.54 5.85
CA LYS A 83 -9.04 2.79 6.48
C LYS A 83 -8.10 3.27 7.59
N PHE A 84 -7.63 2.36 8.44
CA PHE A 84 -6.71 2.72 9.52
C PHE A 84 -5.33 3.12 8.99
N PHE A 85 -4.87 2.47 7.90
CA PHE A 85 -3.65 2.86 7.22
C PHE A 85 -3.74 4.27 6.61
N LEU A 86 -4.86 4.63 5.98
CA LEU A 86 -5.08 6.00 5.50
C LEU A 86 -5.06 7.02 6.63
N LEU A 87 -5.72 6.73 7.76
CA LEU A 87 -5.70 7.61 8.93
C LEU A 87 -4.29 7.77 9.50
N PHE A 88 -3.50 6.68 9.49
CA PHE A 88 -2.10 6.70 9.89
C PHE A 88 -1.24 7.59 8.98
N LEU A 89 -1.57 7.73 7.69
CA LEU A 89 -0.89 8.67 6.78
C LEU A 89 -1.47 10.10 6.88
N PHE A 90 -2.78 10.22 7.09
CA PHE A 90 -3.49 11.50 7.13
C PHE A 90 -3.05 12.37 8.31
N TRP A 91 -3.02 11.82 9.53
CA TRP A 91 -2.72 12.61 10.72
C TRP A 91 -1.30 13.22 10.72
N PRO A 92 -0.22 12.48 10.40
CA PRO A 92 1.12 13.05 10.28
C PRO A 92 1.22 14.10 9.17
N CYS A 93 0.52 13.90 8.05
CA CYS A 93 0.47 14.88 6.97
C CYS A 93 -0.17 16.19 7.44
N CYS A 94 -1.35 16.13 8.08
CA CYS A 94 -2.02 17.30 8.65
C CYS A 94 -1.17 18.00 9.73
N LEU A 95 -0.53 17.23 10.61
CA LEU A 95 0.34 17.78 11.65
C LEU A 95 1.57 18.48 11.03
N GLY A 96 2.20 17.88 10.03
CA GLY A 96 3.34 18.48 9.35
C GLY A 96 2.98 19.79 8.62
N ILE A 97 1.82 19.83 7.96
CA ILE A 97 1.29 21.05 7.35
C ILE A 97 1.02 22.11 8.43
N PHE A 98 0.36 21.73 9.52
CA PHE A 98 0.06 22.63 10.62
C PHE A 98 1.33 23.25 11.22
N VAL A 99 2.33 22.43 11.55
CA VAL A 99 3.63 22.89 12.07
C VAL A 99 4.33 23.84 11.08
N THR A 100 4.28 23.53 9.79
CA THR A 100 4.88 24.39 8.75
C THR A 100 4.19 25.76 8.69
N VAL A 101 2.86 25.79 8.74
CA VAL A 101 2.08 27.04 8.68
C VAL A 101 2.34 27.91 9.92
N ILE A 102 2.31 27.34 11.12
CA ILE A 102 2.49 28.13 12.36
C ILE A 102 3.92 28.67 12.50
N THR A 103 4.91 27.96 11.97
CA THR A 103 6.34 28.36 12.07
C THR A 103 6.81 29.21 10.89
N LEU A 104 6.00 29.39 9.86
CA LEU A 104 6.34 30.15 8.64
C LEU A 104 6.91 31.57 8.92
N PRO A 105 6.34 32.39 9.84
CA PRO A 105 6.90 33.71 10.11
C PRO A 105 8.29 33.65 10.74
N TYR A 106 8.52 32.66 11.60
CA TYR A 106 9.80 32.45 12.27
C TYR A 106 10.89 31.97 11.30
N THR A 107 10.56 31.00 10.43
CA THR A 107 11.50 30.50 9.42
C THR A 107 11.83 31.58 8.40
N PHE A 108 10.84 32.39 7.99
CA PHE A 108 11.07 33.52 7.10
C PHE A 108 11.99 34.58 7.73
N ARG A 109 11.77 34.92 9.01
CA ARG A 109 12.63 35.87 9.74
C ARG A 109 14.07 35.38 9.81
N THR A 110 14.28 34.12 10.19
CA THR A 110 15.64 33.56 10.32
C THR A 110 16.34 33.38 8.96
N ALA A 111 15.58 33.08 7.90
CA ALA A 111 16.09 33.08 6.53
C ALA A 111 16.52 34.49 6.09
N TYR A 112 15.72 35.51 6.39
CA TYR A 112 16.03 36.90 6.07
C TYR A 112 17.28 37.40 6.81
N THR A 113 17.45 37.05 8.09
CA THR A 113 18.66 37.40 8.84
C THR A 113 19.92 36.79 8.23
N LEU A 114 19.85 35.55 7.76
CA LEU A 114 20.96 34.89 7.07
C LEU A 114 21.24 35.56 5.70
N TRP A 115 20.19 35.93 4.96
CA TRP A 115 20.30 36.60 3.66
C TRP A 115 21.01 37.96 3.75
N LEU A 116 20.79 38.71 4.84
CA LEU A 116 21.49 39.97 5.13
C LEU A 116 22.93 39.78 5.66
N GLY A 117 23.43 38.54 5.76
CA GLY A 117 24.77 38.23 6.26
C GLY A 117 24.88 38.13 7.78
N GLY A 118 23.75 38.05 8.50
CA GLY A 118 23.72 37.79 9.94
C GLY A 118 24.06 36.34 10.27
N THR A 119 24.49 36.10 11.51
CA THR A 119 24.73 34.76 12.06
C THR A 119 23.56 34.31 12.92
N LEU A 120 23.34 33.00 13.00
CA LEU A 120 22.24 32.39 13.72
C LEU A 120 22.80 31.52 14.86
N SER A 121 22.13 31.49 16.02
CA SER A 121 22.55 30.64 17.13
C SER A 121 22.36 29.15 16.81
N SER A 122 23.09 28.28 17.50
CA SER A 122 22.96 26.82 17.36
C SER A 122 21.53 26.33 17.63
N GLU A 123 20.83 26.97 18.57
CA GLU A 123 19.43 26.67 18.91
C GLU A 123 18.49 26.91 17.73
N HIS A 124 18.65 28.04 17.05
CA HIS A 124 17.84 28.38 15.89
C HIS A 124 18.17 27.49 14.68
N HIS A 125 19.43 27.07 14.51
CA HIS A 125 19.81 26.06 13.51
C HIS A 125 19.13 24.71 13.78
N LEU A 126 19.14 24.25 15.04
CA LEU A 126 18.45 23.02 15.44
C LEU A 126 16.96 23.10 15.15
N LEU A 127 16.29 24.19 15.56
CA LEU A 127 14.87 24.38 15.33
C LEU A 127 14.51 24.45 13.84
N ASN A 128 15.27 25.18 13.03
CA ASN A 128 15.07 25.24 11.59
C ASN A 128 15.26 23.86 10.92
N SER A 129 16.26 23.08 11.35
CA SER A 129 16.44 21.70 10.85
C SER A 129 15.25 20.78 11.21
N ALA A 130 14.68 20.93 12.40
CA ALA A 130 13.50 20.16 12.81
C ALA A 130 12.26 20.54 11.98
N ILE A 131 12.07 21.82 11.69
CA ILE A 131 10.97 22.29 10.83
C ILE A 131 11.14 21.78 9.40
N MET A 132 12.36 21.83 8.84
CA MET A 132 12.64 21.28 7.51
C MET A 132 12.35 19.78 7.44
N ASN A 133 12.72 19.01 8.48
CA ASN A 133 12.36 17.59 8.56
C ASN A 133 10.85 17.37 8.58
N ALA A 134 10.10 18.20 9.33
CA ALA A 134 8.63 18.13 9.35
C ALA A 134 8.02 18.38 7.96
N VAL A 135 8.56 19.34 7.20
CA VAL A 135 8.15 19.62 5.81
C VAL A 135 8.43 18.42 4.91
N VAL A 136 9.64 17.83 4.98
CA VAL A 136 10.01 16.66 4.16
C VAL A 136 9.09 15.47 4.46
N ILE A 137 8.79 15.24 5.74
CA ILE A 137 7.85 14.18 6.15
C ILE A 137 6.45 14.47 5.60
N ALA A 138 5.94 15.69 5.72
CA ALA A 138 4.62 16.07 5.23
C ALA A 138 4.48 15.84 3.71
N VAL A 139 5.48 16.25 2.93
CA VAL A 139 5.50 16.06 1.47
C VAL A 139 5.58 14.58 1.10
N SER A 140 6.47 13.82 1.76
CA SER A 140 6.68 12.40 1.46
C SER A 140 5.47 11.55 1.85
N VAL A 141 4.91 11.78 3.04
CA VAL A 141 3.70 11.09 3.51
C VAL A 141 2.48 11.53 2.71
N GLY A 142 2.40 12.80 2.32
CA GLY A 142 1.34 13.34 1.49
C GLY A 142 1.30 12.73 0.08
N SER A 143 2.46 12.50 -0.54
CA SER A 143 2.53 11.83 -1.85
C SER A 143 2.05 10.38 -1.76
N LEU A 144 2.44 9.65 -0.71
CA LEU A 144 1.95 8.30 -0.43
C LEU A 144 0.45 8.28 -0.14
N LEU A 145 -0.07 9.25 0.61
CA LEU A 145 -1.51 9.36 0.87
C LEU A 145 -2.27 9.58 -0.43
N LYS A 146 -1.76 10.43 -1.33
CA LYS A 146 -2.38 10.71 -2.63
C LYS A 146 -2.50 9.46 -3.48
N THR A 147 -1.42 8.68 -3.61
CA THR A 147 -1.45 7.45 -4.42
C THR A 147 -2.42 6.42 -3.84
N GLN A 148 -2.40 6.23 -2.52
CA GLN A 148 -3.32 5.32 -1.82
C GLN A 148 -4.79 5.75 -1.95
N LEU A 149 -5.06 7.07 -1.94
CA LEU A 149 -6.39 7.61 -2.16
C LEU A 149 -6.86 7.42 -3.61
N GLN A 150 -5.97 7.59 -4.59
CA GLN A 150 -6.27 7.32 -6.00
C GLN A 150 -6.62 5.85 -6.23
N SER A 151 -5.85 4.92 -5.67
CA SER A 151 -6.16 3.49 -5.76
C SER A 151 -7.52 3.16 -5.14
N LEU A 152 -7.88 3.81 -4.02
CA LEU A 152 -9.20 3.68 -3.41
C LEU A 152 -10.35 4.22 -4.27
N LEU A 153 -10.19 5.41 -4.85
CA LEU A 153 -11.20 6.02 -5.72
C LEU A 153 -11.43 5.18 -6.99
N SER A 154 -10.37 4.57 -7.52
CA SER A 154 -10.44 3.65 -8.66
C SER A 154 -10.93 2.25 -8.27
N ASN A 155 -11.17 1.98 -6.97
CA ASN A 155 -11.51 0.66 -6.41
C ASN A 155 -10.49 -0.45 -6.77
N ARG A 156 -9.26 -0.05 -7.09
CA ARG A 156 -8.13 -0.93 -7.47
C ARG A 156 -7.17 -1.08 -6.29
N THR A 157 -6.50 -2.22 -6.20
CA THR A 157 -5.35 -2.38 -5.28
C THR A 157 -4.06 -2.03 -6.02
N THR A 158 -3.00 -1.66 -5.30
CA THR A 158 -1.67 -1.42 -5.88
C THR A 158 -1.15 -2.64 -6.67
N ILE A 159 -1.51 -3.85 -6.24
CA ILE A 159 -1.19 -5.08 -6.97
C ILE A 159 -1.94 -5.12 -8.31
N GLU A 160 -3.22 -4.76 -8.34
CA GLU A 160 -3.99 -4.71 -9.59
C GLU A 160 -3.48 -3.63 -10.54
N ASP A 161 -3.09 -2.47 -10.02
CA ASP A 161 -2.49 -1.40 -10.82
C ASP A 161 -1.18 -1.87 -11.47
N SER A 162 -0.32 -2.58 -10.73
CA SER A 162 0.89 -3.18 -11.32
C SER A 162 0.59 -4.30 -12.32
N GLN A 163 -0.42 -5.13 -12.07
CA GLN A 163 -0.83 -6.17 -13.02
C GLN A 163 -1.39 -5.56 -14.31
N LEU A 164 -2.09 -4.45 -14.23
CA LEU A 164 -2.61 -3.73 -15.40
C LEU A 164 -1.50 -3.04 -16.20
N SER A 165 -0.50 -2.45 -15.54
CA SER A 165 0.63 -1.87 -16.28
C SER A 165 1.39 -2.93 -17.09
N PHE A 166 1.52 -4.17 -16.57
CA PHE A 166 2.09 -5.27 -17.33
C PHE A 166 1.22 -5.71 -18.51
N LEU A 167 -0.11 -5.71 -18.34
CA LEU A 167 -1.03 -6.06 -19.43
C LEU A 167 -1.02 -5.00 -20.54
N ASP A 168 -0.98 -3.71 -20.17
CA ASP A 168 -0.86 -2.60 -21.13
C ASP A 168 0.48 -2.66 -21.88
N GLU A 169 1.59 -3.01 -21.22
CA GLU A 169 2.89 -3.22 -21.88
C GLU A 169 2.84 -4.40 -22.85
N ASP A 170 2.27 -5.54 -22.46
CA ASP A 170 2.15 -6.72 -23.32
C ASP A 170 1.24 -6.47 -24.53
N GLU A 171 0.15 -5.71 -24.34
CA GLU A 171 -0.77 -5.31 -25.42
C GLU A 171 -0.09 -4.32 -26.37
N MET A 172 0.71 -3.39 -25.84
CA MET A 172 1.58 -2.52 -26.64
C MET A 172 2.61 -3.31 -27.44
N VAL A 173 3.34 -4.24 -26.82
CA VAL A 173 4.33 -5.09 -27.50
C VAL A 173 3.68 -5.91 -28.61
N ARG A 174 2.49 -6.47 -28.37
CA ARG A 174 1.73 -7.19 -29.40
C ARG A 174 1.28 -6.30 -30.56
N SER A 175 0.96 -5.03 -30.29
CA SER A 175 0.56 -4.07 -31.34
C SER A 175 1.72 -3.57 -32.20
N VAL A 176 2.96 -3.63 -31.69
CA VAL A 176 4.18 -3.21 -32.40
C VAL A 176 4.83 -4.37 -33.17
N CYS A 177 4.53 -5.63 -32.81
CA CYS A 177 5.01 -6.83 -33.49
C CYS A 177 4.09 -7.33 -34.63
N LEU A 178 3.08 -6.56 -35.02
CA LEU A 178 2.24 -6.76 -36.21
C LEU A 178 2.49 -5.65 -37.23
#